data_AF-A0A3N5T8W0-F1
#
_entry.id   AF-A0A3N5T8W0-F1
#
_cell.length_a   1.000
_cell.length_b   1.000
_cell.length_c   1.000
_cell.angle_alpha   90.00
_cell.angle_beta   90.00
_cell.angle_gamma   90.00
#
_symmetry.space_group_name_H-M   'P 1'
#
loop_
_entity.id
_entity.type
_entity.pdbx_description
1 polymer ?
#
loop_
_entity_poly.entity_id
_entity_poly.type
_entity_poly.pdbx_seq_one_letter_code
_entity_poly.pdbx_strand_id
1 'polypeptide(L)'
;MKDQLEAENIYFREEIKLKGHFVNIIGQSDGLKDALYRAEQVAPSNTTVLIFGETGTGKELIAAAIHIMSPRKERLLITVN
;
A
#
# COMPACT_ATOMS: atom_id res chain seq x y z
N MET A 1 9.84 3.92 27.09
CA MET A 1 10.44 5.14 26.52
C MET A 1 11.09 4.87 25.16
N LYS A 2 11.96 3.86 25.05
CA LYS A 2 12.59 3.48 23.76
C LYS A 2 11.58 3.04 22.70
N ASP A 3 10.61 2.21 23.09
CA ASP A 3 9.57 1.69 22.17
C ASP A 3 8.64 2.79 21.64
N GLN A 4 8.37 3.83 22.45
CA GLN A 4 7.57 4.98 22.04
C GLN A 4 8.32 5.85 21.02
N LEU A 5 9.62 6.08 21.26
CA LEU A 5 10.51 6.79 20.34
C LEU A 5 10.73 6.05 19.02
N GLU A 6 10.73 4.72 19.04
CA GLU A 6 10.79 3.90 17.84
C GLU A 6 9.47 3.93 17.06
N ALA A 7 8.33 3.81 17.73
CA ALA A 7 7.02 3.94 17.11
C ALA A 7 6.82 5.33 16.48
N GLU A 8 7.28 6.39 17.16
CA GLU A 8 7.23 7.77 16.67
C GLU A 8 8.18 8.00 15.48
N ASN A 9 9.38 7.40 15.50
CA ASN A 9 10.28 7.41 14.33
C ASN A 9 9.68 6.67 13.13
N ILE A 10 9.04 5.53 13.35
CA ILE A 10 8.34 4.77 12.30
C ILE A 10 7.21 5.62 11.74
N TYR A 11 6.38 6.21 12.60
CA TYR A 11 5.31 7.13 12.22
C TYR A 11 5.81 8.27 11.33
N PHE A 12 6.86 8.99 11.74
CA PHE A 12 7.39 10.10 10.96
C PHE A 12 8.02 9.65 9.64
N ARG A 13 8.70 8.49 9.60
CA ARG A 13 9.28 7.95 8.36
C ARG A 13 8.21 7.52 7.37
N GLU A 14 7.14 6.90 7.86
CA GLU A 14 6.01 6.50 7.02
C GLU A 14 5.21 7.72 6.54
N GLU A 15 5.05 8.78 7.35
CA GLU A 15 4.43 10.04 6.92
C GLU A 15 5.23 10.72 5.77
N ILE A 16 6.56 10.71 5.85
CA ILE A 16 7.44 11.24 4.79
C ILE A 16 7.31 10.43 3.49
N LYS A 17 7.28 9.09 3.58
CA LYS A 17 7.06 8.24 2.40
C LYS A 17 5.69 8.49 1.78
N LEU A 18 4.63 8.56 2.59
CA LEU A 18 3.25 8.75 2.15
C LEU A 18 3.04 10.06 1.38
N LYS A 19 3.66 11.17 1.81
CA LYS A 19 3.60 12.45 1.08
C LYS A 19 4.36 12.42 -0.26
N GLY A 20 5.23 11.43 -0.48
CA GLY A 20 5.99 11.23 -1.73
C GLY A 20 5.38 10.21 -2.70
N HIS A 21 4.40 9.40 -2.27
CA HIS A 21 3.82 8.36 -3.11
C HIS A 21 2.58 8.85 -3.87
N PHE A 22 2.81 9.58 -4.97
CA PHE A 22 1.95 9.35 -6.13
C PHE A 22 2.15 7.88 -6.52
N VAL A 23 1.16 7.03 -6.30
CA VAL A 23 1.18 5.64 -6.80
C VAL A 23 1.09 5.73 -8.32
N ASN A 24 2.25 5.92 -8.95
CA ASN A 24 2.39 5.92 -10.39
C ASN A 24 2.81 4.52 -10.82
N ILE A 25 1.84 3.60 -10.85
CA ILE A 25 2.04 2.27 -11.41
C ILE A 25 2.08 2.41 -12.93
N ILE A 26 3.26 2.21 -13.52
CA ILE A 26 3.46 2.28 -14.97
C ILE A 26 3.51 0.86 -15.54
N GLY A 27 2.61 0.57 -16.47
CA GLY A 27 2.61 -0.68 -17.20
C GLY A 27 1.31 -0.89 -17.97
N GLN A 28 1.35 -1.75 -19.00
CA GLN A 28 0.22 -1.99 -19.90
C GLN A 28 -0.11 -3.48 -20.08
N SER A 29 0.57 -4.38 -19.35
CA SER A 29 0.31 -5.81 -19.45
C SER A 29 -1.05 -6.18 -18.89
N ASP A 30 -1.68 -7.20 -19.45
CA ASP A 30 -3.01 -7.61 -19.01
C ASP A 30 -3.01 -8.18 -17.58
N GLY A 31 -1.92 -8.84 -17.18
CA GLY A 31 -1.74 -9.30 -15.80
C GLY A 31 -1.71 -8.13 -14.79
N LEU A 32 -1.08 -7.01 -15.14
CA LEU A 32 -1.09 -5.82 -14.29
C LEU A 32 -2.49 -5.19 -14.23
N LYS A 33 -3.18 -5.10 -15.38
CA LYS A 33 -4.56 -4.60 -15.43
C LYS A 33 -5.50 -5.45 -14.57
N ASP A 34 -5.40 -6.79 -14.64
CA ASP A 34 -6.21 -7.69 -13.80
C ASP A 34 -5.91 -7.51 -12.31
N ALA A 35 -4.64 -7.37 -11.93
CA ALA A 35 -4.25 -7.12 -10.55
C ALA A 35 -4.83 -5.79 -10.02
N LEU A 36 -4.78 -4.72 -10.82
CA LEU A 36 -5.36 -3.43 -10.48
C LEU A 36 -6.90 -3.48 -10.41
N TYR A 37 -7.54 -4.19 -11.33
CA TYR A 37 -8.99 -4.41 -11.30
C TYR A 37 -9.41 -5.12 -10.01
N ARG A 38 -8.71 -6.20 -9.61
CA ARG A 38 -8.99 -6.88 -8.34
C ARG A 38 -8.73 -5.99 -7.12
N ALA A 39 -7.68 -5.17 -7.17
CA ALA A 39 -7.39 -4.19 -6.13
C ALA A 39 -8.53 -3.18 -5.96
N GLU A 40 -9.08 -2.66 -7.05
CA GLU A 40 -10.24 -1.75 -7.05
C GLU A 40 -11.47 -2.41 -6.42
N GLN A 41 -11.75 -3.68 -6.76
CA GLN A 41 -12.90 -4.41 -6.21
C GLN A 41 -12.79 -4.64 -4.69
N VAL A 42 -11.60 -4.90 -4.17
CA VAL A 42 -11.42 -5.20 -2.74
C VAL A 42 -11.22 -3.96 -1.88
N ALA A 43 -10.72 -2.86 -2.44
CA ALA A 43 -10.44 -1.60 -1.72
C ALA A 43 -11.61 -1.03 -0.89
N PRO A 44 -12.88 -1.04 -1.34
CA PRO A 44 -14.00 -0.54 -0.52
C PRO A 44 -14.36 -1.47 0.65
N SER A 45 -13.89 -2.72 0.65
CA SER A 45 -14.27 -3.73 1.65
C SER A 45 -13.43 -3.65 2.93
N ASN A 46 -14.05 -4.00 4.05
CA ASN A 46 -13.38 -4.12 5.34
C ASN A 46 -12.85 -5.55 5.55
N THR A 47 -11.93 -6.00 4.69
CA THR A 47 -11.38 -7.37 4.72
C THR A 47 -9.85 -7.38 4.73
N THR A 48 -9.26 -8.54 5.06
CA THR A 48 -7.82 -8.79 4.92
C THR A 48 -7.51 -9.20 3.50
N VAL A 49 -6.48 -8.59 2.89
CA VAL A 49 -6.04 -8.90 1.53
C VAL A 49 -4.67 -9.57 1.56
N LEU A 50 -4.54 -10.70 0.86
CA LEU A 50 -3.26 -11.35 0.60
C LEU A 50 -2.80 -11.01 -0.82
N ILE A 51 -1.63 -10.40 -0.95
CA ILE A 51 -1.00 -10.11 -2.25
C ILE A 51 0.11 -11.12 -2.48
N PHE A 52 -0.05 -11.96 -3.50
CA PHE A 52 0.91 -13.00 -3.85
C PHE A 52 1.67 -12.66 -5.13
N GLY A 53 2.92 -13.11 -5.22
CA GLY A 53 3.79 -12.90 -6.37
C GLY A 53 5.27 -13.00 -6.01
N GLU A 54 6.12 -13.14 -7.03
CA GLU A 54 7.58 -13.26 -6.86
C GLU A 54 8.22 -11.98 -6.31
N THR A 55 9.48 -12.09 -5.87
CA THR A 55 10.28 -10.94 -5.44
C THR A 55 10.46 -9.96 -6.60
N GLY A 56 10.28 -8.66 -6.36
CA GLY A 56 10.44 -7.61 -7.38
C GLY A 56 9.22 -7.34 -8.26
N THR A 57 8.08 -8.03 -8.08
CA THR A 57 6.86 -7.79 -8.89
C THR A 57 6.03 -6.57 -8.46
N GLY A 58 6.51 -5.77 -7.51
CA GLY A 58 5.83 -4.54 -7.10
C GLY A 58 4.61 -4.73 -6.19
N LYS A 59 4.54 -5.80 -5.40
CA LYS A 59 3.42 -6.08 -4.46
C LYS A 59 3.13 -4.91 -3.50
N GLU A 60 4.15 -4.19 -3.06
CA GLU A 60 4.02 -2.99 -2.21
C GLU A 60 3.23 -1.87 -2.90
N LEU A 61 3.40 -1.71 -4.22
CA LEU A 61 2.64 -0.73 -5.00
C LEU A 61 1.16 -1.11 -5.09
N ILE A 62 0.85 -2.41 -5.20
CA ILE A 62 -0.53 -2.91 -5.17
C ILE A 62 -1.15 -2.69 -3.79
N ALA A 63 -0.42 -2.95 -2.71
CA ALA A 63 -0.89 -2.67 -1.35
C ALA A 63 -1.20 -1.17 -1.15
N ALA A 64 -0.31 -0.29 -1.63
CA ALA A 64 -0.52 1.15 -1.60
C ALA A 64 -1.72 1.58 -2.45
N ALA A 65 -1.90 1.00 -3.65
CA ALA A 65 -3.06 1.27 -4.50
C ALA A 65 -4.38 0.90 -3.80
N ILE A 66 -4.45 -0.28 -3.16
CA ILE A 66 -5.61 -0.71 -2.38
C ILE A 66 -5.91 0.30 -1.26
N HIS A 67 -4.88 0.74 -0.52
CA HIS A 67 -5.06 1.72 0.56
C HIS A 67 -5.62 3.05 0.06
N ILE A 68 -5.06 3.61 -1.02
CA ILE A 68 -5.50 4.88 -1.62
C ILE A 68 -6.95 4.81 -2.14
N MET A 69 -7.35 3.67 -2.71
CA MET A 69 -8.71 3.46 -3.21
C MET A 69 -9.72 3.11 -2.09
N SER A 70 -9.26 2.85 -0.87
CA SER A 70 -10.10 2.43 0.25
C SER A 70 -10.72 3.62 1.01
N PRO A 71 -11.76 3.39 1.83
CA PRO A 71 -12.27 4.36 2.81
C PRO A 71 -11.23 4.79 3.84
N ARG A 72 -10.09 4.08 3.94
CA ARG A 72 -9.02 4.34 4.90
C ARG A 72 -7.89 5.19 4.33
N LYS A 73 -7.99 5.70 3.09
CA LYS A 73 -6.95 6.46 2.40
C LYS A 73 -6.36 7.64 3.17
N GLU A 74 -7.15 8.28 4.04
CA GLU A 74 -6.72 9.41 4.88
C GLU A 74 -5.94 8.97 6.14
N ARG A 75 -5.93 7.67 6.43
CA ARG A 75 -5.14 7.10 7.53
C ARG A 75 -3.76 6.72 7.02
N LEU A 76 -2.81 6.62 7.96
CA LEU A 76 -1.48 6.14 7.65
C LEU A 76 -1.52 4.69 7.19
N LEU A 77 -0.84 4.40 6.09
CA LEU A 77 -0.43 3.06 5.74
C LEU A 77 0.87 2.77 6.50
N ILE A 78 0.85 1.78 7.39
CA ILE A 78 2.04 1.35 8.14
C ILE A 78 2.55 0.07 7.49
N THR A 79 3.80 0.10 7.02
CA THR A 79 4.47 -1.07 6.44
C THR A 79 5.38 -1.76 7.47
N VAL A 80 5.39 -3.09 7.46
CA VAL A 80 6.26 -3.92 8.33
C VAL A 80 6.93 -4.96 7.44
N ASN A 81 8.26 -5.04 7.51
CA ASN A 81 9.10 -5.93 6.70
C ASN A 81 9.74 -7.01 7.57
#